data_AF-A0A3D0UVA9-F1
#
_entry.id   AF-A0A3D0UVA9-F1
#
_cell.length_a   1.000
_cell.length_b   1.000
_cell.length_c   1.000
_cell.angle_alpha   90.00
_cell.angle_beta   90.00
_cell.angle_gamma   90.00
#
_symmetry.space_group_name_H-M   'P 1'
#
loop_
_entity.id
_entity.type
_entity.pdbx_description
1 polymer ?
#
loop_
_entity_poly.entity_id
_entity_poly.type
_entity_poly.pdbx_seq_one_letter_code
_entity_poly.pdbx_strand_id
1 'polypeptide(L)'
;MIAPYYGESKTYTFDQAAAKTLLNKKSSLIKVNCNSAQVLKDLGLGQNTKITSISVGEEIFDYSFDFRNCSMRGNKRNTVWSNKPIKEAAALAIAKEFMSNKYFGKKVFNQYGTPIVIYRNGNNIRPYILKEAASTTAVADDDISLSGVDIDPTDTGDINIEPEYTSFSILFPYTINGTPIYNAYGNRAGVTVEVTADGVTNVNAQLLPFKGAARNAEKLSGDDMVKFVQKGGNNSYRGSEKEVVFKKPQRVLVLFNLWRNNTNELYMSSGIRFASDIKQDQWSAQNYEMIISDYKIGNNNFGW
;
A
#
# COMPACT_ATOMS: atom_id res chain seq x y z
N MET A 1 -16.75 -1.77 8.75
CA MET A 1 -16.14 -1.57 10.08
C MET A 1 -16.01 -2.94 10.72
N ILE A 2 -14.78 -3.38 11.00
CA ILE A 2 -14.50 -4.59 11.79
C ILE A 2 -13.79 -4.09 13.04
N ALA A 3 -14.35 -4.39 14.22
CA ALA A 3 -13.76 -4.05 15.50
C ALA A 3 -12.34 -4.63 15.64
N PRO A 4 -11.40 -3.97 16.34
CA PRO A 4 -10.07 -4.52 16.54
C PRO A 4 -10.17 -5.83 17.32
N TYR A 5 -9.62 -6.89 16.74
CA TYR A 5 -9.43 -8.19 17.38
C TYR A 5 -8.43 -7.99 18.53
N TYR A 6 -8.89 -8.09 19.77
CA TYR A 6 -8.05 -8.06 20.98
C TYR A 6 -7.33 -9.42 21.11
N GLY A 7 -6.27 -9.60 20.31
CA GLY A 7 -5.25 -10.61 20.62
C GLY A 7 -4.42 -10.18 21.85
N GLU A 8 -3.59 -11.09 22.35
CA GLU A 8 -2.63 -10.82 23.44
C GLU A 8 -1.94 -9.46 23.29
N SER A 9 -1.73 -8.74 24.40
CA SER A 9 -1.07 -7.45 24.40
C SER A 9 0.30 -7.53 23.73
N LYS A 10 0.49 -6.77 22.65
CA LYS A 10 1.73 -6.68 21.89
C LYS A 10 2.66 -5.63 22.49
N THR A 11 3.95 -5.91 22.53
CA THR A 11 4.98 -4.94 22.92
C THR A 11 5.61 -4.32 21.69
N TYR A 12 5.70 -2.99 21.67
CA TYR A 12 6.31 -2.24 20.57
C TYR A 12 7.60 -1.57 21.05
N THR A 13 8.73 -1.99 20.48
CA THR A 13 10.07 -1.52 20.84
C THR A 13 10.59 -0.57 19.76
N PHE A 14 11.02 0.64 20.14
CA PHE A 14 11.50 1.66 19.20
C PHE A 14 12.41 2.69 19.87
N ASP A 15 13.20 3.37 19.05
CA ASP A 15 14.05 4.49 19.50
C ASP A 15 13.20 5.75 19.79
N GLN A 16 12.80 5.90 21.05
CA GLN A 16 11.98 7.02 21.52
C GLN A 16 12.70 8.36 21.37
N ALA A 17 14.01 8.41 21.60
CA ALA A 17 14.78 9.65 21.55
C ALA A 17 14.87 10.16 20.10
N ALA A 18 15.14 9.28 19.14
CA ALA A 18 15.11 9.62 17.72
C ALA A 18 13.71 10.04 17.28
N ALA A 19 12.66 9.34 17.72
CA ALA A 19 11.27 9.69 17.39
C ALA A 19 10.89 11.08 17.91
N LYS A 20 11.20 11.40 19.17
CA LYS A 20 10.98 12.74 19.75
C LYS A 20 11.78 13.81 19.01
N THR A 21 13.03 13.53 18.62
CA THR A 21 13.86 14.44 17.83
C THR A 21 13.24 14.74 16.46
N LEU A 22 12.70 13.72 15.78
CA LEU A 22 11.98 13.92 14.53
C LEU A 22 10.72 14.75 14.73
N LEU A 23 9.91 14.41 15.74
CA LEU A 23 8.67 15.12 16.06
C LEU A 23 8.92 16.61 16.30
N ASN A 24 10.03 17.00 16.96
CA ASN A 24 10.34 18.40 17.24
C ASN A 24 10.75 19.23 16.01
N LYS A 25 11.02 18.60 14.86
CA LYS A 25 11.29 19.32 13.61
C LYS A 25 10.06 20.13 13.16
N LYS A 26 10.29 21.12 12.30
CA LYS A 26 9.22 21.90 11.65
C LYS A 26 8.25 20.94 10.95
N SER A 27 6.97 21.09 11.27
CA SER A 27 5.88 20.27 10.73
C SER A 27 4.99 21.14 9.86
N SER A 28 4.25 20.50 8.97
CA SER A 28 3.23 21.17 8.17
C SER A 28 1.97 20.34 8.16
N LEU A 29 0.84 21.03 8.13
CA LEU A 29 -0.48 20.46 7.90
C LEU A 29 -1.12 21.25 6.76
N ILE A 30 -1.60 20.54 5.74
CA ILE A 30 -2.30 21.12 4.61
C ILE A 30 -3.63 20.42 4.40
N LYS A 31 -4.67 21.21 4.13
CA LYS A 31 -5.89 20.71 3.50
C LYS A 31 -5.60 20.51 2.02
N VAL A 32 -5.88 19.32 1.52
CA VAL A 32 -5.70 18.93 0.12
C VAL A 32 -6.98 19.29 -0.64
N ASN A 33 -6.85 20.09 -1.69
CA ASN A 33 -7.95 20.43 -2.58
C ASN A 33 -7.60 19.97 -4.00
N CYS A 34 -8.53 19.29 -4.68
CA CYS A 34 -8.29 18.82 -6.04
C CYS A 34 -8.03 20.02 -6.95
N ASN A 35 -6.99 19.96 -7.76
CA ASN A 35 -6.75 20.92 -8.83
C ASN A 35 -7.59 20.53 -10.05
N SER A 36 -8.92 20.55 -9.90
CA SER A 36 -9.88 20.08 -10.90
C SER A 36 -9.70 20.77 -12.25
N ALA A 37 -9.34 22.07 -12.26
CA ALA A 37 -9.04 22.80 -13.49
C ALA A 37 -7.86 22.19 -14.27
N GLN A 38 -6.80 21.75 -13.57
CA GLN A 38 -5.67 21.08 -14.19
C GLN A 38 -6.08 19.68 -14.68
N VAL A 39 -6.84 18.92 -13.89
CA VAL A 39 -7.32 17.59 -14.32
C VAL A 39 -8.20 17.72 -15.56
N LEU A 40 -9.18 18.62 -15.58
CA LEU A 40 -10.05 18.86 -16.72
C LEU A 40 -9.26 19.26 -17.97
N LYS A 41 -8.28 20.16 -17.82
CA LYS A 41 -7.36 20.54 -18.90
C LYS A 41 -6.60 19.31 -19.43
N ASP A 42 -6.15 18.42 -18.56
CA ASP A 42 -5.43 17.21 -18.94
C ASP A 42 -6.32 16.16 -19.61
N LEU A 43 -7.61 16.18 -19.33
CA LEU A 43 -8.64 15.43 -20.04
C LEU A 43 -9.04 16.06 -21.39
N GLY A 44 -8.45 17.20 -21.77
CA GLY A 44 -8.81 17.93 -22.98
C GLY A 44 -10.13 18.71 -22.87
N LEU A 45 -10.59 18.98 -21.66
CA LEU A 45 -11.85 19.66 -21.37
C LEU A 45 -11.60 21.13 -20.96
N GLY A 46 -12.58 21.99 -21.24
CA GLY A 46 -12.56 23.39 -20.82
C GLY A 46 -12.62 23.56 -19.29
N GLN A 47 -12.29 24.76 -18.80
CA GLN A 47 -12.30 25.08 -17.38
C GLN A 47 -13.73 25.28 -16.84
N ASN A 48 -14.47 24.18 -16.63
CA ASN A 48 -15.73 24.24 -15.86
C ASN A 48 -15.50 23.79 -14.42
N THR A 49 -15.32 24.75 -13.53
CA THR A 49 -14.99 24.53 -12.11
C THR A 49 -16.15 24.02 -11.27
N LYS A 50 -17.37 23.93 -11.82
CA LYS A 50 -18.55 23.40 -11.11
C LYS A 50 -18.70 21.88 -11.23
N ILE A 51 -17.95 21.24 -12.12
CA ILE A 51 -17.98 19.78 -12.27
C ILE A 51 -17.37 19.16 -11.01
N THR A 52 -18.09 18.22 -10.42
CA THR A 52 -17.65 17.53 -9.19
C THR A 52 -17.18 16.10 -9.43
N SER A 53 -17.60 15.51 -10.54
CA SER A 53 -17.07 14.26 -11.06
C SER A 53 -17.27 14.21 -12.57
N ILE A 54 -16.45 13.41 -13.25
CA ILE A 54 -16.59 13.13 -14.68
C ILE A 54 -16.17 11.70 -14.97
N SER A 55 -16.85 11.08 -15.92
CA SER A 55 -16.43 9.79 -16.48
C SER A 55 -15.95 9.98 -17.92
N VAL A 56 -14.84 9.35 -18.26
CA VAL A 56 -14.21 9.40 -19.59
C VAL A 56 -13.92 7.98 -20.03
N GLY A 57 -14.43 7.60 -21.19
CA GLY A 57 -14.06 6.35 -21.86
C GLY A 57 -12.88 6.59 -22.79
N GLU A 58 -11.86 5.74 -22.71
CA GLU A 58 -10.74 5.71 -23.65
C GLU A 58 -10.38 4.26 -24.00
N GLU A 59 -10.33 3.97 -25.30
CA GLU A 59 -10.09 2.63 -25.83
C GLU A 59 -10.99 1.56 -25.22
N ILE A 60 -10.50 0.78 -24.26
CA ILE A 60 -11.25 -0.26 -23.55
C ILE A 60 -11.34 0.03 -22.05
N PHE A 61 -11.14 1.27 -21.62
CA PHE A 61 -11.21 1.67 -20.22
C PHE A 61 -12.25 2.76 -20.00
N ASP A 62 -13.01 2.62 -18.92
CA ASP A 62 -13.85 3.69 -18.39
C ASP A 62 -13.22 4.22 -17.10
N TYR A 63 -12.87 5.50 -17.10
CA TYR A 63 -12.34 6.22 -15.95
C TYR A 63 -13.43 7.07 -15.31
N SER A 64 -13.40 7.18 -13.99
CA SER A 64 -14.24 8.08 -13.21
C SER A 64 -13.34 8.92 -12.29
N PHE A 65 -13.36 10.22 -12.50
CA PHE A 65 -12.63 11.21 -11.73
C PHE A 65 -13.58 11.87 -10.74
N ASP A 66 -13.24 11.82 -9.46
CA ASP A 66 -13.97 12.45 -8.38
C ASP A 66 -13.16 13.64 -7.86
N PHE A 67 -13.62 14.84 -8.21
CA PHE A 67 -12.95 16.08 -7.81
C PHE A 67 -13.25 16.49 -6.36
N ARG A 68 -14.31 15.94 -5.74
CA ARG A 68 -14.58 16.18 -4.31
C ARG A 68 -13.60 15.42 -3.44
N ASN A 69 -13.34 14.16 -3.79
CA ASN A 69 -12.43 13.29 -3.05
C ASN A 69 -10.99 13.30 -3.56
N CYS A 70 -10.69 14.13 -4.57
CA CYS A 70 -9.38 14.15 -5.23
C CYS A 70 -8.93 12.76 -5.68
N SER A 71 -9.82 11.93 -6.22
CA SER A 71 -9.50 10.53 -6.52
C SER A 71 -9.98 10.13 -7.92
N MET A 72 -9.45 9.03 -8.44
CA MET A 72 -9.89 8.46 -9.70
C MET A 72 -9.91 6.94 -9.62
N ARG A 73 -10.89 6.34 -10.29
CA ARG A 73 -10.95 4.89 -10.51
C ARG A 73 -11.13 4.62 -12.00
N GLY A 74 -10.61 3.52 -12.50
CA GLY A 74 -10.80 3.13 -13.89
C GLY A 74 -10.91 1.62 -14.03
N ASN A 75 -11.82 1.15 -14.88
CA ASN A 75 -12.02 -0.27 -15.12
C ASN A 75 -11.93 -0.59 -16.61
N LYS A 76 -11.35 -1.73 -16.94
CA LYS A 76 -11.37 -2.29 -18.28
C LYS A 76 -12.81 -2.72 -18.62
N ARG A 77 -13.32 -2.25 -19.76
CA ARG A 77 -14.58 -2.65 -20.38
C ARG A 77 -14.49 -4.11 -20.81
N ASN A 78 -15.56 -4.87 -20.60
CA ASN A 78 -15.67 -6.28 -20.96
C ASN A 78 -14.54 -7.13 -20.36
N THR A 79 -14.41 -7.10 -19.03
CA THR A 79 -13.46 -7.94 -18.29
C THR A 79 -13.81 -9.42 -18.44
N VAL A 80 -13.17 -10.10 -19.39
CA VAL A 80 -13.11 -11.55 -19.43
C VAL A 80 -11.85 -11.97 -18.68
N TRP A 81 -12.02 -12.63 -17.54
CA TRP A 81 -10.88 -13.13 -16.78
C TRP A 81 -10.38 -14.41 -17.43
N SER A 82 -9.24 -14.34 -18.12
CA SER A 82 -8.68 -15.49 -18.83
C SER A 82 -8.07 -16.57 -17.93
N ASN A 83 -7.91 -16.30 -16.63
CA ASN A 83 -7.18 -17.13 -15.66
C ASN A 83 -5.77 -17.55 -16.13
N LYS A 84 -5.22 -16.88 -17.14
CA LYS A 84 -3.89 -17.19 -17.66
C LYS A 84 -2.83 -16.83 -16.63
N PRO A 85 -1.83 -17.69 -16.44
CA PRO A 85 -0.70 -17.40 -15.59
C PRO A 85 0.10 -16.18 -16.08
N ILE A 86 0.64 -15.41 -15.14
CA ILE A 86 1.56 -14.32 -15.40
C ILE A 86 2.65 -14.26 -14.32
N LYS A 87 3.88 -13.94 -14.73
CA LYS A 87 5.04 -13.74 -13.85
C LYS A 87 5.08 -12.32 -13.30
N GLU A 88 5.65 -12.14 -12.10
CA GLU A 88 5.76 -10.83 -11.45
C GLU A 88 6.49 -9.79 -12.33
N ALA A 89 7.60 -10.18 -12.97
CA ALA A 89 8.36 -9.29 -13.86
C ALA A 89 7.53 -8.81 -15.06
N ALA A 90 6.72 -9.68 -15.66
CA ALA A 90 5.82 -9.33 -16.76
C ALA A 90 4.68 -8.41 -16.28
N ALA A 91 4.09 -8.70 -15.12
CA ALA A 91 3.05 -7.85 -14.53
C ALA A 91 3.57 -6.44 -14.22
N LEU A 92 4.79 -6.34 -13.69
CA LEU A 92 5.46 -5.06 -13.44
C LEU A 92 5.74 -4.29 -14.74
N ALA A 93 6.12 -4.97 -15.83
CA ALA A 93 6.32 -4.33 -17.12
C ALA A 93 5.01 -3.75 -17.69
N ILE A 94 3.94 -4.56 -17.71
CA ILE A 94 2.59 -4.13 -18.13
C ILE A 94 2.10 -2.93 -17.28
N ALA A 95 2.29 -2.99 -15.96
CA ALA A 95 1.91 -1.91 -15.05
C ALA A 95 2.65 -0.61 -15.37
N LYS A 96 3.96 -0.68 -15.60
CA LYS A 96 4.78 0.50 -15.94
C LYS A 96 4.38 1.12 -17.27
N GLU A 97 4.11 0.28 -18.27
CA GLU A 97 3.63 0.73 -19.57
C GLU A 97 2.28 1.46 -19.43
N PHE A 98 1.31 0.85 -18.73
CA PHE A 98 0.02 1.49 -18.46
C PHE A 98 0.15 2.84 -17.74
N MET A 99 1.01 2.90 -16.71
CA MET A 99 1.28 4.13 -15.95
C MET A 99 2.05 5.19 -16.76
N SER A 100 2.53 4.88 -17.96
CA SER A 100 3.14 5.85 -18.86
C SER A 100 2.11 6.58 -19.75
N ASN A 101 0.85 6.15 -19.77
CA ASN A 101 -0.24 6.78 -20.53
C ASN A 101 -0.47 8.25 -20.09
N LYS A 102 -1.00 9.10 -20.98
CA LYS A 102 -1.22 10.55 -20.86
C LYS A 102 -1.89 11.03 -19.55
N TYR A 103 -2.70 10.20 -18.90
CA TYR A 103 -3.33 10.56 -17.60
C TYR A 103 -2.39 10.37 -16.40
N PHE A 104 -1.45 9.45 -16.50
CA PHE A 104 -0.52 9.09 -15.44
C PHE A 104 0.90 9.61 -15.71
N GLY A 105 1.21 9.88 -16.98
CA GLY A 105 2.48 10.42 -17.43
C GLY A 105 2.66 11.89 -17.07
N LYS A 106 3.61 12.17 -16.17
CA LYS A 106 4.30 13.46 -16.00
C LYS A 106 3.45 14.72 -15.72
N LYS A 107 2.28 14.62 -15.07
CA LYS A 107 1.45 15.81 -14.80
C LYS A 107 1.17 16.14 -13.34
N VAL A 108 1.52 15.28 -12.39
CA VAL A 108 1.26 15.53 -10.96
C VAL A 108 2.45 15.28 -10.07
N PHE A 109 3.13 14.16 -10.30
CA PHE A 109 4.42 13.87 -9.71
C PHE A 109 5.26 13.35 -10.86
N ASN A 110 6.29 14.08 -11.25
CA ASN A 110 7.25 13.61 -12.26
C ASN A 110 7.99 12.32 -11.83
N GLN A 111 7.70 11.81 -10.63
CA GLN A 111 8.34 10.69 -9.97
C GLN A 111 7.29 9.96 -9.11
N TYR A 112 6.78 8.84 -9.62
CA TYR A 112 6.33 7.77 -8.74
C TYR A 112 7.58 7.13 -8.12
N GLY A 113 7.49 6.66 -6.88
CA GLY A 113 8.54 5.79 -6.36
C GLY A 113 8.55 4.45 -7.10
N THR A 114 9.54 3.61 -6.81
CA THR A 114 9.64 2.26 -7.38
C THR A 114 8.31 1.49 -7.15
N PRO A 115 7.74 0.85 -8.19
CA PRO A 115 6.50 0.10 -8.03
C PRO A 115 6.70 -1.08 -7.08
N ILE A 116 5.68 -1.38 -6.29
CA ILE A 116 5.71 -2.42 -5.26
C ILE A 116 4.53 -3.36 -5.50
N VAL A 117 4.79 -4.66 -5.53
CA VAL A 117 3.72 -5.66 -5.47
C VAL A 117 3.12 -5.67 -4.07
N ILE A 118 1.83 -5.38 -3.97
CA ILE A 118 1.11 -5.34 -2.68
C ILE A 118 0.24 -6.58 -2.47
N TYR A 119 -0.12 -7.27 -3.55
CA TYR A 119 -0.88 -8.51 -3.49
C TYR A 119 -0.57 -9.39 -4.71
N ARG A 120 -0.57 -10.71 -4.49
CA ARG A 120 -0.39 -11.73 -5.52
C ARG A 120 -1.60 -12.65 -5.46
N ASN A 121 -2.38 -12.73 -6.54
CA ASN A 121 -3.56 -13.57 -6.61
C ASN A 121 -3.24 -14.81 -7.45
N GLY A 122 -3.45 -15.99 -6.90
CA GLY A 122 -3.33 -17.24 -7.62
C GLY A 122 -4.57 -18.07 -7.41
N ASN A 123 -4.94 -18.89 -8.40
CA ASN A 123 -5.83 -20.02 -8.18
C ASN A 123 -5.08 -21.06 -7.35
N ASN A 124 -4.95 -20.86 -6.03
CA ASN A 124 -4.50 -21.86 -5.06
C ASN A 124 -3.24 -22.69 -5.42
N ILE A 125 -2.32 -22.21 -6.26
CA ILE A 125 -1.04 -22.89 -6.43
C ILE A 125 -0.22 -22.54 -5.19
N ARG A 126 -0.41 -23.34 -4.14
CA ARG A 126 0.52 -23.43 -3.03
C ARG A 126 1.80 -23.96 -3.66
N PRO A 127 2.91 -23.19 -3.73
CA PRO A 127 4.19 -23.83 -3.96
C PRO A 127 4.31 -24.91 -2.89
N TYR A 128 4.67 -26.14 -3.28
CA TYR A 128 5.08 -27.14 -2.31
C TYR A 128 6.26 -26.53 -1.55
N ILE A 129 5.99 -25.98 -0.37
CA ILE A 129 7.03 -25.57 0.55
C ILE A 129 7.58 -26.88 1.07
N LEU A 130 8.66 -27.37 0.44
CA LEU A 130 9.61 -28.20 1.15
C LEU A 130 10.13 -27.33 2.29
N LYS A 131 9.47 -27.41 3.45
CA LYS A 131 10.05 -26.96 4.71
C LYS A 131 11.42 -27.61 4.78
N GLU A 132 12.44 -26.78 4.87
CA GLU A 132 13.82 -27.12 5.24
C GLU A 132 14.02 -28.61 5.51
N ALA A 133 14.37 -29.37 4.47
CA ALA A 133 15.22 -30.54 4.66
C ALA A 133 16.66 -30.02 4.88
N ALA A 134 16.83 -29.17 5.89
CA ALA A 134 18.12 -28.88 6.45
C ALA A 134 18.18 -29.62 7.79
N SER A 135 19.15 -30.53 7.85
CA SER A 135 19.60 -31.28 9.03
C SER A 135 19.01 -32.69 9.17
N THR A 136 19.77 -33.64 8.62
CA THR A 136 20.28 -34.85 9.30
C THR A 136 19.65 -35.15 10.67
N THR A 137 19.17 -36.39 10.83
CA THR A 137 18.51 -37.00 12.01
C THR A 137 17.04 -36.66 12.25
N ALA A 138 16.15 -37.20 11.40
CA ALA A 138 14.81 -37.67 11.78
C ALA A 138 14.10 -38.31 10.57
N VAL A 139 14.51 -39.54 10.22
CA VAL A 139 13.56 -40.52 9.69
C VAL A 139 13.57 -41.64 10.72
N ALA A 140 12.74 -41.47 11.74
CA ALA A 140 12.39 -42.52 12.67
C ALA A 140 10.86 -42.64 12.58
N ASP A 141 10.41 -43.87 12.33
CA ASP A 141 9.04 -44.40 12.21
C ASP A 141 8.22 -43.93 11.00
N ASP A 142 7.69 -44.75 10.09
CA ASP A 142 7.57 -46.21 9.96
C ASP A 142 7.51 -46.58 8.45
N ASP A 143 8.17 -47.67 8.05
CA ASP A 143 7.79 -48.59 6.96
C ASP A 143 7.32 -48.06 5.58
N ILE A 144 8.03 -47.09 4.97
CA ILE A 144 7.99 -46.95 3.50
C ILE A 144 9.35 -47.36 2.92
N SER A 145 9.49 -48.66 2.67
CA SER A 145 10.59 -49.15 1.85
C SER A 145 10.39 -48.67 0.40
N LEU A 146 11.24 -47.75 -0.06
CA LEU A 146 11.33 -47.36 -1.47
C LEU A 146 12.07 -48.42 -2.33
N SER A 147 12.27 -49.63 -1.79
CA SER A 147 12.87 -50.75 -2.51
C SER A 147 12.04 -51.08 -3.76
N GLY A 148 12.64 -50.93 -4.94
CA GLY A 148 12.00 -51.19 -6.23
C GLY A 148 11.44 -49.96 -6.95
N VAL A 149 11.59 -48.75 -6.37
CA VAL A 149 11.37 -47.50 -7.09
C VAL A 149 12.71 -47.08 -7.72
N ASP A 150 12.79 -47.11 -9.05
CA ASP A 150 13.93 -46.54 -9.77
C ASP A 150 13.88 -45.01 -9.62
N ILE A 151 14.81 -44.47 -8.85
CA ILE A 151 15.04 -43.03 -8.74
C ILE A 151 15.90 -42.63 -9.94
N ASP A 152 15.35 -41.84 -10.85
CA ASP A 152 16.11 -41.28 -11.96
C ASP A 152 17.16 -40.30 -11.41
N PRO A 153 18.46 -40.61 -11.49
CA PRO A 153 19.52 -39.75 -10.96
C PRO A 153 19.75 -38.49 -11.82
N THR A 154 19.07 -38.38 -12.98
CA THR A 154 19.12 -37.23 -13.88
C THR A 154 17.95 -36.27 -13.68
N ASP A 155 16.90 -36.69 -12.96
CA ASP A 155 15.86 -35.79 -12.49
C ASP A 155 16.43 -34.93 -11.35
N THR A 156 16.83 -33.70 -11.68
CA THR A 156 17.38 -32.74 -10.72
C THR A 156 16.34 -32.24 -9.72
N GLY A 157 15.08 -32.67 -9.84
CA GLY A 157 13.99 -32.15 -9.03
C GLY A 157 13.75 -30.67 -9.30
N ASP A 158 14.14 -30.16 -10.48
CA ASP A 158 13.89 -28.79 -10.92
C ASP A 158 12.41 -28.58 -11.19
N ILE A 159 11.63 -28.57 -10.10
CA ILE A 159 10.35 -27.89 -10.03
C ILE A 159 10.68 -26.39 -10.00
N ASN A 160 11.22 -25.87 -11.11
CA ASN A 160 11.24 -24.44 -11.43
C ASN A 160 9.81 -24.00 -11.81
N ILE A 161 8.83 -24.34 -10.98
CA ILE A 161 7.53 -23.69 -10.98
C ILE A 161 7.78 -22.38 -10.25
N GLU A 162 8.30 -21.37 -10.96
CA GLU A 162 8.07 -20.01 -10.50
C GLU A 162 6.55 -19.89 -10.28
N PRO A 163 6.08 -19.54 -9.07
CA PRO A 163 4.65 -19.54 -8.80
C PRO A 163 3.97 -18.59 -9.77
N GLU A 164 3.16 -19.17 -10.66
CA GLU A 164 2.42 -18.40 -11.64
C GLU A 164 1.13 -17.91 -10.98
N TYR A 165 0.97 -16.59 -10.95
CA TYR A 165 -0.19 -15.92 -10.38
C TYR A 165 -1.16 -15.56 -11.52
N THR A 166 -2.45 -15.51 -11.22
CA THR A 166 -3.48 -15.09 -12.19
C THR A 166 -3.66 -13.57 -12.21
N SER A 167 -3.29 -12.88 -11.12
CA SER A 167 -3.23 -11.42 -11.10
C SER A 167 -2.27 -10.87 -10.04
N PHE A 168 -1.87 -9.61 -10.21
CA PHE A 168 -1.07 -8.84 -9.26
C PHE A 168 -1.71 -7.49 -8.98
N SER A 169 -1.74 -7.08 -7.71
CA SER A 169 -2.00 -5.69 -7.34
C SER A 169 -0.66 -4.98 -7.16
N ILE A 170 -0.42 -3.94 -7.96
CA ILE A 170 0.85 -3.19 -7.99
C ILE A 170 0.58 -1.75 -7.57
N LEU A 171 1.33 -1.27 -6.59
CA LEU A 171 1.29 0.10 -6.08
C LEU A 171 2.42 0.93 -6.67
N PHE A 172 2.09 2.08 -7.24
CA PHE A 172 2.99 3.16 -7.60
C PHE A 172 2.93 4.23 -6.51
N PRO A 173 3.87 4.23 -5.55
CA PRO A 173 3.79 5.12 -4.39
C PRO A 173 4.01 6.58 -4.78
N TYR A 174 3.25 7.48 -4.16
CA TYR A 174 3.45 8.91 -4.32
C TYR A 174 4.71 9.38 -3.59
N THR A 175 5.40 10.34 -4.20
CA THR A 175 6.50 11.06 -3.57
C THR A 175 6.35 12.56 -3.80
N ILE A 176 6.76 13.37 -2.82
CA ILE A 176 6.88 14.83 -2.95
C ILE A 176 8.30 15.18 -2.60
N ASN A 177 9.06 15.70 -3.58
CA ASN A 177 10.48 16.02 -3.44
C ASN A 177 11.28 14.83 -2.84
N GLY A 178 11.01 13.61 -3.33
CA GLY A 178 11.62 12.37 -2.85
C GLY A 178 11.10 11.85 -1.49
N THR A 179 10.22 12.58 -0.81
CA THR A 179 9.62 12.12 0.45
C THR A 179 8.38 11.27 0.15
N PRO A 180 8.31 10.02 0.63
CA PRO A 180 7.16 9.15 0.40
C PRO A 180 5.92 9.61 1.17
N ILE A 181 4.75 9.41 0.56
CA ILE A 181 3.45 9.64 1.20
C ILE A 181 2.89 8.31 1.72
N TYR A 182 2.40 8.34 2.94
CA TYR A 182 1.79 7.21 3.62
C TYR A 182 0.37 7.53 4.03
N ASN A 183 -0.52 6.55 3.99
CA ASN A 183 -1.80 6.62 4.66
C ASN A 183 -1.59 6.51 6.18
N ALA A 184 -2.42 7.20 6.97
CA ALA A 184 -2.35 7.16 8.44
C ALA A 184 -2.56 5.76 9.07
N TYR A 185 -2.90 4.75 8.27
CA TYR A 185 -3.15 3.36 8.68
C TYR A 185 -2.08 2.37 8.19
N GLY A 186 -0.87 2.83 7.85
CA GLY A 186 0.29 1.95 7.67
C GLY A 186 0.80 1.77 6.24
N ASN A 187 -0.05 1.96 5.24
CA ASN A 187 0.30 1.67 3.84
C ASN A 187 0.78 2.91 3.09
N ARG A 188 1.71 2.74 2.15
CA ARG A 188 2.07 3.81 1.20
C ARG A 188 0.82 4.28 0.44
N ALA A 189 0.70 5.59 0.26
CA ALA A 189 -0.32 6.18 -0.60
C ALA A 189 0.18 6.17 -2.04
N GLY A 190 -0.69 5.91 -3.01
CA GLY A 190 -0.27 5.80 -4.39
C GLY A 190 -1.40 5.54 -5.38
N VAL A 191 -0.99 5.16 -6.58
CA VAL A 191 -1.87 4.58 -7.60
C VAL A 191 -1.73 3.08 -7.55
N THR A 192 -2.83 2.37 -7.38
CA THR A 192 -2.85 0.90 -7.44
C THR A 192 -3.40 0.47 -8.79
N VAL A 193 -2.75 -0.50 -9.42
CA VAL A 193 -3.24 -1.16 -10.64
C VAL A 193 -3.37 -2.66 -10.40
N GLU A 194 -4.45 -3.24 -10.91
CA GLU A 194 -4.66 -4.69 -10.99
C GLU A 194 -4.22 -5.18 -12.36
N VAL A 195 -3.33 -6.16 -12.41
CA VAL A 195 -2.70 -6.64 -13.65
C VAL A 195 -2.91 -8.13 -13.83
N THR A 196 -3.30 -8.54 -15.02
CA THR A 196 -3.39 -9.94 -15.47
C THR A 196 -2.55 -10.13 -16.73
N ALA A 197 -2.51 -11.37 -17.24
CA ALA A 197 -1.91 -11.68 -18.54
C ALA A 197 -2.52 -10.89 -19.71
N ASP A 198 -3.78 -10.42 -19.59
CA ASP A 198 -4.47 -9.65 -20.63
C ASP A 198 -4.34 -8.13 -20.43
N GLY A 199 -3.43 -7.69 -19.56
CA GLY A 199 -3.18 -6.27 -19.27
C GLY A 199 -3.72 -5.80 -17.91
N VAL A 200 -3.80 -4.48 -17.75
CA VAL A 200 -4.43 -3.87 -16.57
C VAL A 200 -5.94 -4.06 -16.63
N THR A 201 -6.57 -4.42 -15.52
CA THR A 201 -8.03 -4.60 -15.39
C THR A 201 -8.70 -3.50 -14.59
N ASN A 202 -7.99 -2.91 -13.63
CA ASN A 202 -8.49 -1.84 -12.78
C ASN A 202 -7.32 -0.92 -12.37
N VAL A 203 -7.62 0.36 -12.17
CA VAL A 203 -6.72 1.36 -11.60
C VAL A 203 -7.46 2.20 -10.55
N ASN A 204 -6.78 2.52 -9.46
CA ASN A 204 -7.27 3.42 -8.42
C ASN A 204 -6.17 4.40 -8.02
N ALA A 205 -6.40 5.69 -8.28
CA ALA A 205 -5.57 6.77 -7.81
C ALA A 205 -6.21 7.42 -6.58
N GLN A 206 -5.57 7.27 -5.42
CA GLN A 206 -6.02 7.86 -4.16
C GLN A 206 -5.91 9.39 -4.12
N LEU A 207 -5.07 9.97 -4.98
CA LEU A 207 -4.79 11.40 -4.99
C LEU A 207 -4.53 11.90 -6.43
N LEU A 208 -5.45 12.70 -6.92
CA LEU A 208 -5.35 13.50 -8.13
C LEU A 208 -4.44 14.73 -7.89
N PRO A 209 -4.02 15.45 -8.96
CA PRO A 209 -3.28 16.69 -8.76
C PRO A 209 -4.05 17.63 -7.85
N PHE A 210 -3.31 18.21 -6.90
CA PHE A 210 -3.91 18.94 -5.80
C PHE A 210 -3.22 20.28 -5.58
N LYS A 211 -3.91 21.15 -4.85
CA LYS A 211 -3.37 22.36 -4.23
C LYS A 211 -3.50 22.22 -2.72
N GLY A 212 -2.43 22.54 -1.99
CA GLY A 212 -2.43 22.57 -0.53
C GLY A 212 -2.87 23.93 -0.01
N ALA A 213 -3.74 23.95 0.99
CA ALA A 213 -4.02 25.13 1.80
C ALA A 213 -3.48 24.90 3.21
N ALA A 214 -2.57 25.76 3.68
CA ALA A 214 -1.99 25.63 5.02
C ALA A 214 -3.08 25.64 6.10
N ARG A 215 -2.90 24.80 7.11
CA ARG A 215 -3.79 24.66 8.26
C ARG A 215 -2.96 24.50 9.53
N ASN A 216 -3.58 24.84 10.64
CA ASN A 216 -3.02 24.62 11.96
C ASN A 216 -3.93 23.67 12.73
N ALA A 217 -3.32 22.79 13.49
CA ALA A 217 -3.98 21.91 14.44
C ALA A 217 -3.03 21.70 15.63
N GLU A 218 -3.54 21.11 16.70
CA GLU A 218 -2.71 20.73 17.83
C GLU A 218 -1.68 19.68 17.42
N LYS A 219 -0.41 19.96 17.70
CA LYS A 219 0.67 19.02 17.47
C LYS A 219 0.65 17.96 18.57
N LEU A 220 0.89 16.71 18.20
CA LEU A 220 1.07 15.60 19.13
C LEU A 220 2.28 15.88 20.02
N SER A 221 2.12 15.72 21.33
CA SER A 221 3.25 15.84 22.26
C SER A 221 4.18 14.62 22.14
N GLY A 222 5.44 14.76 22.55
CA GLY A 222 6.39 13.66 22.53
C GLY A 222 5.96 12.47 23.39
N ASP A 223 5.31 12.73 24.53
CA ASP A 223 4.85 11.69 25.44
C ASP A 223 3.55 11.04 24.95
N ASP A 224 2.65 11.80 24.33
CA ASP A 224 1.46 11.23 23.69
C ASP A 224 1.84 10.36 22.50
N MET A 225 2.82 10.77 21.70
CA MET A 225 3.37 9.97 20.61
C MET A 225 3.93 8.64 21.11
N VAL A 226 4.74 8.66 22.19
CA VAL A 226 5.29 7.43 22.77
C VAL A 226 4.18 6.49 23.25
N LYS A 227 3.21 7.02 24.00
CA LYS A 227 2.06 6.24 24.47
C LYS A 227 1.24 5.68 23.31
N PHE A 228 1.13 6.43 22.21
CA PHE A 228 0.38 6.01 21.03
C PHE A 228 1.07 4.87 20.30
N VAL A 229 2.40 4.94 20.10
CA VAL A 229 3.19 3.83 19.52
C VAL A 229 3.07 2.58 20.40
N GLN A 230 3.19 2.73 21.72
CA GLN A 230 3.09 1.61 22.67
C GLN A 230 1.72 0.93 22.65
N LYS A 231 0.66 1.62 22.23
CA LYS A 231 -0.69 1.07 22.04
C LYS A 231 -0.92 0.45 20.65
N GLY A 232 0.09 0.48 19.77
CA GLY A 232 -0.01 -0.03 18.40
C GLY A 232 -0.49 0.98 17.35
N GLY A 233 -0.61 2.26 17.71
CA GLY A 233 -1.00 3.31 16.79
C GLY A 233 -2.40 3.12 16.16
N ASN A 234 -2.58 3.63 14.94
CA ASN A 234 -3.85 3.50 14.18
C ASN A 234 -4.02 2.12 13.54
N ASN A 235 -2.94 1.37 13.37
CA ASN A 235 -2.90 0.11 12.66
C ASN A 235 -2.08 -0.90 13.46
N SER A 236 -2.62 -1.38 14.59
CA SER A 236 -1.91 -2.35 15.43
C SER A 236 -1.54 -3.61 14.65
N TYR A 237 -0.39 -4.17 15.00
CA TYR A 237 0.09 -5.43 14.45
C TYR A 237 -0.87 -6.58 14.78
N ARG A 238 -1.13 -7.47 13.81
CA ARG A 238 -2.12 -8.55 13.93
C ARG A 238 -1.53 -9.96 13.85
N GLY A 239 -0.23 -10.10 13.68
CA GLY A 239 0.43 -11.41 13.63
C GLY A 239 0.63 -12.03 15.01
N SER A 240 1.26 -13.20 15.01
CA SER A 240 1.48 -14.04 16.20
C SER A 240 2.53 -13.49 17.16
N GLU A 241 3.47 -12.70 16.65
CA GLU A 241 4.67 -12.24 17.33
C GLU A 241 4.27 -11.33 18.50
N LYS A 242 4.80 -11.61 19.70
CA LYS A 242 4.48 -10.85 20.92
C LYS A 242 5.16 -9.49 20.96
N GLU A 243 6.36 -9.41 20.39
CA GLU A 243 7.14 -8.19 20.30
C GLU A 243 7.27 -7.75 18.84
N VAL A 244 7.10 -6.45 18.62
CA VAL A 244 7.36 -5.78 17.34
C VAL A 244 8.50 -4.79 17.54
N VAL A 245 9.65 -5.11 16.96
CA VAL A 245 10.83 -4.23 17.01
C VAL A 245 10.84 -3.34 15.77
N PHE A 246 10.77 -2.03 16.00
CA PHE A 246 10.85 -1.03 14.96
C PHE A 246 12.30 -0.62 14.69
N LYS A 247 12.61 -0.46 13.40
CA LYS A 247 13.81 0.18 12.88
C LYS A 247 13.82 1.67 13.23
N LYS A 248 14.97 2.30 12.96
CA LYS A 248 15.16 3.75 13.10
C LYS A 248 13.98 4.52 12.46
N PRO A 249 13.32 5.42 13.22
CA PRO A 249 12.17 6.16 12.71
C PRO A 249 12.58 7.10 11.58
N GLN A 250 11.67 7.36 10.65
CA GLN A 250 11.90 8.17 9.46
C GLN A 250 10.84 9.25 9.27
N ARG A 251 11.24 10.40 8.73
CA ARG A 251 10.28 11.45 8.33
C ARG A 251 9.54 11.05 7.07
N VAL A 252 8.23 11.23 7.09
CA VAL A 252 7.32 10.95 5.97
C VAL A 252 6.22 12.00 5.89
N LEU A 253 5.46 11.95 4.80
CA LEU A 253 4.18 12.65 4.69
C LEU A 253 3.04 11.67 4.99
N VAL A 254 2.03 12.14 5.70
CA VAL A 254 0.88 11.34 6.13
C VAL A 254 -0.38 11.91 5.49
N LEU A 255 -1.02 11.13 4.63
CA LEU A 255 -2.31 11.38 4.02
C LEU A 255 -3.42 10.79 4.89
N PHE A 256 -4.44 11.58 5.18
CA PHE A 256 -5.57 11.13 5.99
C PHE A 256 -6.85 11.88 5.63
N ASN A 257 -7.96 11.21 5.88
CA ASN A 257 -9.29 11.77 5.74
C ASN A 257 -9.80 12.25 7.10
N LEU A 258 -10.45 13.41 7.12
CA LEU A 258 -11.16 13.94 8.26
C LEU A 258 -12.64 14.05 7.90
N TRP A 259 -13.50 13.43 8.69
CA TRP A 259 -14.95 13.50 8.51
C TRP A 259 -15.53 14.56 9.43
N ARG A 260 -16.04 15.64 8.84
CA ARG A 260 -16.65 16.75 9.59
C ARG A 260 -17.90 17.24 8.89
N ASN A 261 -18.98 17.46 9.64
CA ASN A 261 -20.22 18.03 9.11
C ASN A 261 -20.76 17.28 7.86
N ASN A 262 -20.75 15.95 7.87
CA ASN A 262 -21.12 15.09 6.73
C ASN A 262 -20.27 15.31 5.46
N THR A 263 -19.09 15.90 5.60
CA THR A 263 -18.12 16.04 4.52
C THR A 263 -16.85 15.26 4.85
N ASN A 264 -16.29 14.63 3.82
CA ASN A 264 -14.97 14.03 3.88
C ASN A 264 -13.95 15.02 3.34
N GLU A 265 -12.98 15.40 4.17
CA GLU A 265 -11.92 16.31 3.78
C GLU A 265 -10.57 15.60 3.80
N LEU A 266 -9.78 15.78 2.74
CA LEU A 266 -8.46 15.17 2.62
C LEU A 266 -7.38 16.12 3.16
N TYR A 267 -6.48 15.58 3.98
CA TYR A 267 -5.39 16.32 4.60
C TYR A 267 -4.06 15.58 4.40
N MET A 268 -2.99 16.37 4.43
CA MET A 268 -1.63 15.85 4.45
C MET A 268 -0.82 16.55 5.53
N SER A 269 -0.11 15.78 6.33
CA SER A 269 0.77 16.29 7.38
C SER A 269 2.18 15.74 7.29
N SER A 270 3.11 16.40 7.98
CA SER A 270 4.37 15.77 8.39
C SER A 270 4.08 14.65 9.40
N GLY A 271 4.88 13.59 9.36
CA GLY A 271 4.77 12.49 10.32
C GLY A 271 6.04 11.67 10.47
N ILE A 272 5.88 10.52 11.10
CA ILE A 272 6.94 9.58 11.42
C ILE A 272 6.50 8.17 10.99
N ARG A 273 7.40 7.49 10.29
CA ARG A 273 7.29 6.07 9.96
C ARG A 273 8.16 5.25 10.89
N PHE A 274 7.58 4.18 11.41
CA PHE A 274 8.25 3.12 12.15
C PHE A 274 8.16 1.83 11.33
N ALA A 275 9.27 1.41 10.75
CA ALA A 275 9.35 0.22 9.90
C ALA A 275 9.72 -1.01 10.72
N SER A 276 9.28 -2.19 10.30
CA SER A 276 9.72 -3.46 10.90
C SER A 276 10.21 -4.46 9.84
N ASP A 277 10.77 -5.57 10.29
CA ASP A 277 11.15 -6.72 9.44
C ASP A 277 10.07 -7.81 9.38
N ILE A 278 9.01 -7.70 10.20
CA ILE A 278 7.93 -8.67 10.26
C ILE A 278 6.84 -8.33 9.25
N LYS A 279 6.18 -9.35 8.68
CA LYS A 279 5.00 -9.15 7.83
C LYS A 279 3.76 -8.96 8.68
N GLN A 280 2.84 -8.10 8.23
CA GLN A 280 1.56 -7.85 8.90
C GLN A 280 0.75 -9.14 9.11
N ASP A 281 0.80 -10.04 8.12
CA ASP A 281 0.26 -11.39 8.13
C ASP A 281 0.97 -12.22 7.03
N GLN A 282 0.66 -13.52 6.95
CA GLN A 282 1.25 -14.43 5.97
C GLN A 282 0.94 -14.11 4.50
N TRP A 283 -0.12 -13.33 4.24
CA TRP A 283 -0.60 -12.98 2.91
C TRP A 283 -0.07 -11.62 2.45
N SER A 284 0.31 -10.76 3.39
CA SER A 284 0.88 -9.45 3.10
C SER A 284 2.23 -9.59 2.38
N ALA A 285 2.32 -8.99 1.20
CA ALA A 285 3.60 -8.83 0.51
C ALA A 285 4.49 -7.77 1.18
N GLN A 286 3.94 -6.94 2.07
CA GLN A 286 4.64 -5.84 2.74
C GLN A 286 4.88 -6.14 4.21
N ASN A 287 6.03 -5.65 4.69
CA ASN A 287 6.34 -5.63 6.11
C ASN A 287 5.38 -4.68 6.84
N TYR A 288 5.17 -4.96 8.11
CA TYR A 288 4.41 -4.10 8.98
C TYR A 288 5.14 -2.76 9.18
N GLU A 289 4.37 -1.68 9.02
CA GLU A 289 4.82 -0.31 9.23
C GLU A 289 3.77 0.44 10.05
N MET A 290 4.19 1.19 11.06
CA MET A 290 3.33 2.11 11.79
C MET A 290 3.60 3.54 11.33
N ILE A 291 2.54 4.26 11.01
CA ILE A 291 2.60 5.64 10.52
C ILE A 291 1.87 6.55 11.50
N ILE A 292 2.56 7.59 11.96
CA ILE A 292 2.04 8.56 12.91
C ILE A 292 2.14 9.95 12.31
N SER A 293 1.05 10.72 12.38
CA SER A 293 1.05 12.15 12.05
C SER A 293 1.61 12.96 13.21
N ASP A 294 2.30 14.05 12.89
CA ASP A 294 2.74 15.02 13.89
C ASP A 294 1.58 15.75 14.57
N TYR A 295 0.39 15.72 13.98
CA TYR A 295 -0.82 16.35 14.50
C TYR A 295 -1.79 15.30 15.00
N LYS A 296 -2.57 15.64 16.02
CA LYS A 296 -3.71 14.83 16.47
C LYS A 296 -4.73 14.73 15.33
N ILE A 297 -5.12 13.51 14.96
CA ILE A 297 -6.06 13.21 13.86
C ILE A 297 -7.23 12.43 14.47
N GLY A 298 -8.39 13.09 14.58
CA GLY A 298 -9.60 12.47 15.12
C GLY A 298 -10.81 12.61 14.20
N ASN A 299 -11.41 11.48 13.82
CA ASN A 299 -12.88 11.38 13.81
C ASN A 299 -13.26 10.78 15.15
N ASN A 300 -14.09 11.48 15.92
CA ASN A 300 -14.58 11.06 17.23
C ASN A 300 -14.81 9.54 17.27
N ASN A 301 -13.97 8.85 18.06
CA ASN A 301 -14.08 7.48 18.61
C ASN A 301 -12.87 6.56 18.40
N PHE A 302 -11.97 6.78 17.43
CA PHE A 302 -10.75 5.93 17.30
C PHE A 302 -9.50 6.66 16.81
N GLY A 303 -9.45 7.98 16.98
CA GLY A 303 -8.24 8.78 16.84
C GLY A 303 -8.13 9.72 18.04
N TRP A 304 -6.92 10.00 18.49
CA TRP A 304 -6.68 11.19 19.32
C TRP A 304 -6.77 12.43 18.42
#